data_AF-A0A7J9EGZ3-F1
#
_entry.id   AF-A0A7J9EGZ3-F1
#
_cell.length_a   1.000
_cell.length_b   1.000
_cell.length_c   1.000
_cell.angle_alpha   90.00
_cell.angle_beta   90.00
_cell.angle_gamma   90.00
#
_symmetry.space_group_name_H-M   'P 1'
#
loop_
_entity.id
_entity.type
_entity.pdbx_description
1 polymer ?
#
loop_
_entity_poly.entity_id
_entity_poly.type
_entity_poly.pdbx_seq_one_letter_code
_entity_poly.pdbx_strand_id
1 'polypeptide(L)'
;MITDAKSVLNMSITVTVSAQNPLASPGYKISIKTKKLLQNREIISGARVNAWVDSMRASSPTHTKSTSSVTDDQVTWNVSAKLSGWCLWYLQQSKDSENFIVYDNIQLHHPSALEMFEQIIDASKGKQIVMFLDYDGTLSPIVEDPDRAFMSKKMRKTVRKLAKCFPTAIVSGRCRDKVYKFVKLAELYYAGSHGLDIKGPEKRSKSKSDGESVLFQPASEFLPMIDEVYKQLVDTTKSTPGAKVENNKFCLSVHFRCVDEKKWSELAQQVRSVLKEYPKLRLTQGRKVLEIRPTIKWDKGKALEFLLESLGFANCTDVFPVYIGDDRTDEDAFKILRDRGQGFGILVSKFPKETSASYSLQEPDEVMDFLRRLVEWKQLSLQAQSRM
;
A
#
# COMPACT_ATOMS: atom_id res chain seq x y z
N MET A 1 6.22 19.41 61.13
CA MET A 1 5.30 20.11 62.03
C MET A 1 3.91 20.09 61.39
N ILE A 2 2.93 19.45 62.08
CA ILE A 2 1.52 19.85 62.31
C ILE A 2 0.87 20.78 61.26
N THR A 3 -0.34 20.63 60.71
CA THR A 3 -1.51 19.70 60.70
C THR A 3 -2.38 20.14 59.50
N ASP A 4 -3.26 19.32 58.89
CA ASP A 4 -4.71 19.17 59.15
C ASP A 4 -5.31 18.37 57.98
N ALA A 5 -6.46 17.69 57.99
CA ALA A 5 -7.44 17.24 58.98
C ALA A 5 -8.36 16.20 58.28
N LYS A 6 -9.12 15.45 59.08
CA LYS A 6 -9.85 14.19 58.78
C LYS A 6 -11.11 14.34 57.90
N SER A 7 -11.50 13.25 57.24
CA SER A 7 -12.91 12.82 57.13
C SER A 7 -13.07 11.31 56.97
N VAL A 8 -13.98 10.72 57.75
CA VAL A 8 -14.51 9.34 57.65
C VAL A 8 -16.00 9.44 57.95
N LEU A 9 -16.87 8.83 57.15
CA LEU A 9 -18.14 8.26 57.62
C LEU A 9 -18.80 7.36 56.56
N ASN A 10 -19.10 6.13 56.99
CA ASN A 10 -19.94 5.13 56.35
C ASN A 10 -21.43 5.45 56.56
N MET A 11 -22.31 4.99 55.65
CA MET A 11 -23.71 4.73 55.99
C MET A 11 -24.34 3.68 55.06
N SER A 12 -25.05 2.73 55.68
CA SER A 12 -26.00 1.76 55.10
C SER A 12 -27.31 1.86 55.89
N ILE A 13 -28.47 1.56 55.30
CA ILE A 13 -29.60 0.78 55.85
C ILE A 13 -30.81 0.78 54.87
N THR A 14 -31.51 -0.37 54.90
CA THR A 14 -32.59 -0.97 54.09
C THR A 14 -34.02 -0.49 54.38
N VAL A 15 -34.95 -0.66 53.42
CA VAL A 15 -36.42 -0.84 53.63
C VAL A 15 -37.01 -1.84 52.60
N THR A 16 -38.05 -2.60 52.99
CA THR A 16 -38.63 -3.78 52.30
C THR A 16 -40.17 -3.67 52.11
N VAL A 17 -40.73 -4.56 51.25
CA VAL A 17 -42.15 -5.05 51.08
C VAL A 17 -42.96 -4.35 49.95
N SER A 18 -43.74 -4.96 49.03
CA SER A 18 -44.53 -6.22 48.94
C SER A 18 -44.75 -6.72 47.48
N ALA A 19 -45.38 -7.90 47.37
CA ALA A 19 -45.52 -8.85 46.25
C ALA A 19 -46.49 -8.52 45.10
N GLN A 20 -46.27 -9.17 43.94
CA GLN A 20 -47.28 -9.92 43.15
C GLN A 20 -46.62 -10.76 42.02
N ASN A 21 -47.01 -12.04 41.91
CA ASN A 21 -46.91 -12.96 40.76
C ASN A 21 -48.38 -13.34 40.41
N PRO A 22 -48.79 -13.80 39.19
CA PRO A 22 -48.12 -14.87 38.42
C PRO A 22 -48.28 -14.83 36.87
N LEU A 23 -47.54 -15.68 36.14
CA LEU A 23 -48.02 -16.68 35.13
C LEU A 23 -46.90 -17.16 34.18
N ALA A 24 -47.04 -18.40 33.72
CA ALA A 24 -45.97 -19.33 33.33
C ALA A 24 -45.71 -19.44 31.80
N SER A 25 -44.44 -19.74 31.46
CA SER A 25 -43.90 -20.70 30.44
C SER A 25 -44.41 -20.72 28.98
N PRO A 26 -43.56 -21.01 27.95
CA PRO A 26 -42.59 -22.11 27.97
C PRO A 26 -41.18 -21.82 27.43
N GLY A 27 -40.22 -22.55 28.00
CA GLY A 27 -38.82 -22.54 27.62
C GLY A 27 -38.50 -23.42 26.42
N TYR A 28 -37.42 -23.04 25.72
CA TYR A 28 -36.70 -23.90 24.80
C TYR A 28 -35.37 -24.31 25.45
N LYS A 29 -35.25 -25.60 25.81
CA LYS A 29 -33.97 -26.23 26.17
C LYS A 29 -33.23 -26.59 24.87
N ILE A 30 -32.14 -25.91 24.57
CA ILE A 30 -31.18 -26.37 23.55
C ILE A 30 -30.18 -27.28 24.25
N SER A 31 -30.23 -28.57 23.91
CA SER A 31 -29.27 -29.58 24.35
C SER A 31 -28.08 -29.60 23.38
N ILE A 32 -26.91 -29.16 23.83
CA ILE A 32 -25.67 -29.24 23.04
C ILE A 32 -25.05 -30.62 23.28
N LYS A 33 -25.15 -31.52 22.29
CA LYS A 33 -24.40 -32.77 22.26
C LYS A 33 -22.97 -32.50 21.80
N THR A 34 -22.01 -32.63 22.71
CA THR A 34 -20.58 -32.64 22.43
C THR A 34 -20.20 -33.95 21.72
N LYS A 35 -19.97 -33.94 20.40
CA LYS A 35 -19.17 -34.96 19.69
C LYS A 35 -18.75 -34.51 18.28
N LYS A 36 -17.53 -34.90 17.90
CA LYS A 36 -16.77 -34.66 16.65
C LYS A 36 -16.04 -33.31 16.50
N LEU A 37 -15.08 -33.07 17.39
CA LEU A 37 -13.82 -32.41 17.02
C LEU A 37 -12.91 -33.49 16.41
N LEU A 38 -12.70 -33.46 15.09
CA LEU A 38 -11.47 -33.90 14.39
C LEU A 38 -11.56 -33.87 12.85
N GLN A 39 -12.70 -33.51 12.24
CA GLN A 39 -12.85 -33.49 10.76
C GLN A 39 -13.01 -32.09 10.12
N ASN A 40 -12.91 -31.01 10.91
CA ASN A 40 -13.13 -29.63 10.43
C ASN A 40 -11.85 -28.84 10.11
N ARG A 41 -10.64 -29.38 10.31
CA ARG A 41 -9.40 -28.64 10.01
C ARG A 41 -9.11 -28.54 8.51
N GLU A 42 -9.44 -29.57 7.73
CA GLU A 42 -9.20 -29.57 6.28
C GLU A 42 -10.23 -28.71 5.54
N ILE A 43 -11.52 -28.79 5.91
CA ILE A 43 -12.59 -28.01 5.25
C ILE A 43 -12.43 -26.50 5.51
N ILE A 44 -12.04 -26.09 6.73
CA ILE A 44 -11.77 -24.68 7.05
C ILE A 44 -10.52 -24.17 6.31
N SER A 45 -9.52 -25.03 6.09
CA SER A 45 -8.35 -24.65 5.29
C SER A 45 -8.73 -24.45 3.82
N GLY A 46 -9.54 -25.34 3.23
CA GLY A 46 -10.01 -25.23 1.84
C GLY A 46 -10.89 -23.99 1.60
N ALA A 47 -11.79 -23.67 2.53
CA ALA A 47 -12.63 -22.46 2.44
C ALA A 47 -11.80 -21.16 2.53
N ARG A 48 -10.81 -21.10 3.44
CA ARG A 48 -9.88 -19.96 3.54
C ARG A 48 -8.98 -19.83 2.31
N VAL A 49 -8.64 -20.95 1.69
CA VAL A 49 -7.82 -21.00 0.47
C VAL A 49 -8.62 -20.53 -0.75
N ASN A 50 -9.88 -20.93 -0.90
CA ASN A 50 -10.73 -20.46 -2.00
C ASN A 50 -11.01 -18.95 -1.92
N ALA A 51 -11.38 -18.45 -0.73
CA ALA A 51 -11.53 -17.01 -0.50
C ALA A 51 -10.23 -16.23 -0.77
N TRP A 52 -9.08 -16.87 -0.55
CA TRP A 52 -7.76 -16.31 -0.83
C TRP A 52 -7.46 -16.27 -2.34
N VAL A 53 -7.79 -17.32 -3.11
CA VAL A 53 -7.69 -17.31 -4.58
C VAL A 53 -8.60 -16.23 -5.18
N ASP A 54 -9.80 -16.05 -4.64
CA ASP A 54 -10.73 -15.02 -5.11
C ASP A 54 -10.21 -13.61 -4.84
N SER A 55 -9.60 -13.38 -3.66
CA SER A 55 -8.89 -12.13 -3.37
C SER A 55 -7.73 -11.86 -4.35
N MET A 56 -7.03 -12.90 -4.81
CA MET A 56 -5.97 -12.77 -5.82
C MET A 56 -6.48 -12.32 -7.18
N ARG A 57 -7.60 -12.91 -7.64
CA ARG A 57 -8.25 -12.51 -8.88
C ARG A 57 -8.65 -11.03 -8.84
N ALA A 58 -9.26 -10.60 -7.74
CA ALA A 58 -9.71 -9.22 -7.55
C ALA A 58 -8.55 -8.18 -7.51
N SER A 59 -7.36 -8.58 -7.07
CA SER A 59 -6.18 -7.70 -7.01
C SER A 59 -5.45 -7.48 -8.34
N SER A 60 -5.97 -8.02 -9.45
CA SER A 60 -5.33 -7.98 -10.78
C SER A 60 -6.16 -7.17 -11.79
N PRO A 61 -5.60 -6.13 -12.45
CA PRO A 61 -6.23 -5.55 -13.64
C PRO A 61 -6.04 -6.53 -14.80
N THR A 62 -7.11 -7.14 -15.31
CA THR A 62 -7.06 -7.98 -16.52
C THR A 62 -6.91 -7.09 -17.75
N HIS A 63 -5.80 -7.23 -18.48
CA HIS A 63 -5.73 -6.80 -19.87
C HIS A 63 -6.66 -7.68 -20.70
N THR A 64 -7.68 -7.09 -21.33
CA THR A 64 -8.51 -7.74 -22.34
C THR A 64 -7.64 -8.12 -23.54
N LYS A 65 -7.54 -9.42 -23.84
CA LYS A 65 -6.97 -9.90 -25.10
C LYS A 65 -7.92 -9.55 -26.23
N SER A 66 -7.41 -8.89 -27.25
CA SER A 66 -8.11 -8.61 -28.51
C SER A 66 -8.40 -9.91 -29.25
N THR A 67 -9.67 -10.14 -29.60
CA THR A 67 -10.06 -11.07 -30.67
C THR A 67 -10.72 -10.28 -31.79
N SER A 68 -10.29 -10.58 -33.01
CA SER A 68 -10.54 -9.88 -34.27
C SER A 68 -11.94 -10.12 -34.88
N SER A 69 -12.51 -9.02 -35.39
CA SER A 69 -13.34 -8.82 -36.60
C SER A 69 -14.53 -9.74 -36.91
N VAL A 70 -15.74 -9.15 -36.90
CA VAL A 70 -16.79 -9.34 -37.93
C VAL A 70 -17.51 -7.98 -38.14
N THR A 71 -18.03 -7.80 -39.35
CA THR A 71 -18.37 -6.61 -40.14
C THR A 71 -19.55 -5.74 -39.69
N ASP A 72 -19.54 -4.55 -40.30
CA ASP A 72 -20.38 -3.35 -40.23
C ASP A 72 -21.89 -3.56 -40.46
N ASP A 73 -22.71 -2.77 -39.77
CA ASP A 73 -23.90 -2.09 -40.33
C ASP A 73 -24.44 -1.03 -39.35
N GLN A 74 -24.73 0.15 -39.89
CA GLN A 74 -25.13 1.37 -39.19
C GLN A 74 -26.60 1.35 -38.73
N VAL A 75 -26.90 2.12 -37.66
CA VAL A 75 -27.98 3.15 -37.55
C VAL A 75 -28.64 3.21 -36.15
N THR A 76 -28.75 4.46 -35.68
CA THR A 76 -29.56 5.11 -34.61
C THR A 76 -29.32 4.83 -33.12
N TRP A 77 -29.08 5.95 -32.42
CA TRP A 77 -28.96 6.09 -30.98
C TRP A 77 -30.30 5.88 -30.28
N ASN A 78 -30.34 4.95 -29.34
CA ASN A 78 -31.27 4.96 -28.22
C ASN A 78 -30.52 4.48 -26.97
N VAL A 79 -30.50 5.34 -25.95
CA VAL A 79 -29.86 5.09 -24.66
C VAL A 79 -30.62 3.98 -23.94
N SER A 80 -30.04 2.79 -23.89
CA SER A 80 -30.43 1.73 -22.96
C SER A 80 -29.17 1.09 -22.42
N ALA A 81 -28.99 1.20 -21.10
CA ALA A 81 -27.85 0.68 -20.37
C ALA A 81 -27.75 -0.84 -20.56
N LYS A 82 -26.74 -1.30 -21.31
CA LYS A 82 -26.37 -2.71 -21.32
C LYS A 82 -25.70 -3.05 -19.99
N LEU A 83 -26.49 -3.58 -19.06
CA LEU A 83 -25.98 -4.30 -17.91
C LEU A 83 -25.09 -5.45 -18.40
N SER A 84 -23.83 -5.48 -17.97
CA SER A 84 -22.92 -6.59 -18.26
C SER A 84 -23.48 -7.89 -17.63
N GLY A 85 -23.20 -9.05 -18.25
CA GLY A 85 -23.78 -10.35 -17.86
C GLY A 85 -23.57 -10.75 -16.39
N TRP A 86 -22.67 -10.08 -15.67
CA TRP A 86 -22.52 -10.20 -14.22
C TRP A 86 -23.73 -9.70 -13.43
N CYS A 87 -24.36 -8.60 -13.86
CA CYS A 87 -25.54 -8.03 -13.19
C CYS A 87 -26.77 -8.93 -13.31
N LEU A 88 -26.99 -9.54 -14.48
CA LEU A 88 -28.11 -10.47 -14.70
C LEU A 88 -27.93 -11.76 -13.88
N TRP A 89 -26.70 -12.24 -13.72
CA TRP A 89 -26.42 -13.43 -12.90
C TRP A 89 -26.69 -13.21 -11.41
N TYR A 90 -26.46 -12.00 -10.88
CA TYR A 90 -26.73 -11.66 -9.49
C TYR A 90 -28.23 -11.38 -9.21
N LEU A 91 -28.92 -10.76 -10.17
CA LEU A 91 -30.37 -10.47 -10.10
C LEU A 91 -31.24 -11.73 -10.09
N GLN A 92 -30.76 -12.85 -10.65
CA GLN A 92 -31.52 -14.11 -10.69
C GLN A 92 -31.57 -14.85 -9.33
N GLN A 93 -30.80 -14.43 -8.32
CA GLN A 93 -30.70 -15.13 -7.02
C GLN A 93 -31.27 -14.38 -5.80
N SER A 94 -31.69 -13.12 -5.92
CA SER A 94 -32.27 -12.37 -4.79
C SER A 94 -33.80 -12.33 -4.87
N LYS A 95 -34.47 -13.27 -4.18
CA LYS A 95 -35.85 -13.07 -3.74
C LYS A 95 -35.81 -12.28 -2.43
N ASP A 96 -35.64 -10.97 -2.52
CA ASP A 96 -35.99 -10.02 -1.46
C ASP A 96 -36.11 -8.64 -2.09
N SER A 97 -37.33 -8.35 -2.53
CA SER A 97 -37.77 -7.04 -3.00
C SER A 97 -38.21 -6.23 -1.78
N GLU A 98 -37.29 -5.48 -1.17
CA GLU A 98 -37.54 -4.26 -0.36
C GLU A 98 -36.24 -3.82 0.36
N ASN A 99 -35.33 -3.17 -0.37
CA ASN A 99 -34.39 -2.13 0.08
C ASN A 99 -33.36 -1.87 -1.02
N PHE A 100 -33.82 -1.26 -2.11
CA PHE A 100 -32.93 -0.71 -3.13
C PHE A 100 -32.45 0.67 -2.67
N ILE A 101 -31.51 0.69 -1.72
CA ILE A 101 -30.69 1.89 -1.52
C ILE A 101 -29.65 1.87 -2.62
N VAL A 102 -29.84 2.76 -3.60
CA VAL A 102 -28.79 3.23 -4.50
C VAL A 102 -27.70 3.84 -3.63
N TYR A 103 -26.73 3.04 -3.19
CA TYR A 103 -25.51 3.58 -2.60
C TYR A 103 -24.69 4.20 -3.73
N ASP A 104 -24.68 5.54 -3.70
CA ASP A 104 -23.83 6.47 -4.41
C ASP A 104 -22.55 5.91 -5.05
N ASN A 105 -22.53 5.90 -6.38
CA ASN A 105 -21.32 5.86 -7.19
C ASN A 105 -20.59 7.23 -7.24
N ILE A 106 -20.88 8.16 -6.32
CA ILE A 106 -20.42 9.57 -6.37
C ILE A 106 -19.17 9.84 -5.49
N GLN A 107 -18.67 8.91 -4.68
CA GLN A 107 -17.71 9.26 -3.61
C GLN A 107 -16.33 8.58 -3.62
N LEU A 108 -15.93 7.90 -4.71
CA LEU A 108 -14.61 7.25 -4.82
C LEU A 108 -13.63 7.95 -5.79
N HIS A 109 -14.05 9.05 -6.42
CA HIS A 109 -13.18 9.83 -7.31
C HIS A 109 -12.43 10.91 -6.53
N HIS A 110 -11.13 10.71 -6.34
CA HIS A 110 -10.23 11.74 -5.85
C HIS A 110 -9.85 12.69 -7.00
N PRO A 111 -9.82 14.02 -6.77
CA PRO A 111 -9.56 14.98 -7.83
C PRO A 111 -8.15 14.79 -8.43
N SER A 112 -8.01 15.08 -9.73
CA SER A 112 -6.73 14.92 -10.43
C SER A 112 -5.69 15.91 -9.90
N ALA A 113 -4.50 15.43 -9.55
CA ALA A 113 -3.40 16.31 -9.11
C ALA A 113 -2.91 17.25 -10.23
N LEU A 114 -3.13 16.89 -11.51
CA LEU A 114 -2.81 17.76 -12.65
C LEU A 114 -3.82 18.90 -12.79
N GLU A 115 -5.10 18.61 -12.61
CA GLU A 115 -6.18 19.62 -12.65
C GLU A 115 -6.09 20.57 -11.45
N MET A 116 -5.79 20.01 -10.27
CA MET A 116 -5.68 20.74 -9.00
C MET A 116 -4.30 21.35 -8.76
N PHE A 117 -3.42 21.35 -9.76
CA PHE A 117 -2.02 21.74 -9.59
C PHE A 117 -1.83 23.14 -9.01
N GLU A 118 -2.59 24.14 -9.47
CA GLU A 118 -2.46 25.52 -8.95
C GLU A 118 -2.84 25.59 -7.46
N GLN A 119 -3.88 24.87 -7.05
CA GLN A 119 -4.29 24.80 -5.64
C GLN A 119 -3.25 24.08 -4.78
N ILE A 120 -2.66 23.01 -5.31
CA ILE A 120 -1.54 22.30 -4.68
C ILE A 120 -0.35 23.24 -4.46
N ILE A 121 0.00 24.01 -5.48
CA ILE A 121 1.10 24.98 -5.41
C ILE A 121 0.77 26.07 -4.40
N ASP A 122 -0.44 26.62 -4.41
CA ASP A 122 -0.87 27.63 -3.46
C ASP A 122 -0.79 27.13 -2.01
N ALA A 123 -1.22 25.90 -1.74
CA ALA A 123 -1.12 25.27 -0.42
C ALA A 123 0.33 25.03 0.05
N SER A 124 1.27 24.95 -0.89
CA SER A 124 2.71 24.76 -0.64
C SER A 124 3.48 26.08 -0.45
N LYS A 125 2.87 27.24 -0.73
CA LYS A 125 3.53 28.56 -0.60
C LYS A 125 4.10 28.77 0.81
N GLY A 126 5.33 29.26 0.87
CA GLY A 126 6.07 29.48 2.12
C GLY A 126 6.65 28.21 2.76
N LYS A 127 6.39 27.02 2.20
CA LYS A 127 6.84 25.74 2.76
C LYS A 127 7.93 25.09 1.91
N GLN A 128 8.73 24.22 2.52
CA GLN A 128 9.73 23.40 1.86
C GLN A 128 9.10 22.10 1.37
N ILE A 129 9.01 21.92 0.06
CA ILE A 129 8.47 20.70 -0.54
C ILE A 129 9.52 19.58 -0.46
N VAL A 130 9.09 18.38 -0.03
CA VAL A 130 9.89 17.15 0.00
C VAL A 130 9.16 16.06 -0.77
N MET A 131 9.81 15.42 -1.73
CA MET A 131 9.19 14.45 -2.63
C MET A 131 9.50 13.01 -2.23
N PHE A 132 8.46 12.19 -2.14
CA PHE A 132 8.55 10.75 -1.92
C PHE A 132 7.86 10.03 -3.07
N LEU A 133 8.60 9.18 -3.76
CA LEU A 133 8.12 8.55 -4.99
C LEU A 133 8.24 7.04 -4.86
N ASP A 134 7.11 6.34 -4.95
CA ASP A 134 7.14 4.90 -5.22
C ASP A 134 7.69 4.60 -6.62
N TYR A 135 8.05 3.34 -6.89
CA TYR A 135 8.69 2.95 -8.13
C TYR A 135 7.76 2.21 -9.11
N ASP A 136 7.33 0.99 -8.77
CA ASP A 136 6.56 0.12 -9.66
C ASP A 136 5.11 0.59 -9.74
N GLY A 137 4.55 0.81 -10.92
CA GLY A 137 3.22 1.39 -11.08
C GLY A 137 3.17 2.91 -10.93
N THR A 138 4.24 3.53 -10.41
CA THR A 138 4.35 4.98 -10.20
C THR A 138 5.33 5.64 -11.17
N LEU A 139 6.62 5.30 -11.09
CA LEU A 139 7.67 5.84 -11.97
C LEU A 139 8.01 4.93 -13.16
N SER A 140 7.55 3.68 -13.10
CA SER A 140 7.66 2.67 -14.14
C SER A 140 6.32 1.96 -14.30
N PRO A 141 5.89 1.59 -15.52
CA PRO A 141 4.71 0.77 -15.69
C PRO A 141 4.86 -0.60 -15.02
N ILE A 142 3.73 -1.19 -14.63
CA ILE A 142 3.67 -2.57 -14.13
C ILE A 142 3.90 -3.52 -15.32
N VAL A 143 4.89 -4.39 -15.20
CA VAL A 143 5.28 -5.34 -16.24
C VAL A 143 5.14 -6.78 -15.74
N GLU A 144 5.14 -7.76 -16.65
CA GLU A 144 5.08 -9.18 -16.30
C GLU A 144 6.37 -9.68 -15.64
N ASP A 145 7.52 -9.31 -16.20
CA ASP A 145 8.83 -9.63 -15.65
C ASP A 145 9.32 -8.48 -14.75
N PRO A 146 9.41 -8.68 -13.42
CA PRO A 146 9.89 -7.65 -12.50
C PRO A 146 11.30 -7.15 -12.81
N ASP A 147 12.13 -7.91 -13.52
CA ASP A 147 13.48 -7.49 -13.93
C ASP A 147 13.48 -6.52 -15.12
N ARG A 148 12.32 -6.31 -15.76
CA ARG A 148 12.12 -5.43 -16.91
C ARG A 148 11.31 -4.16 -16.62
N ALA A 149 11.05 -3.87 -15.34
CA ALA A 149 10.36 -2.66 -14.90
C ALA A 149 11.27 -1.43 -15.02
N PHE A 150 11.66 -1.07 -16.24
CA PHE A 150 12.61 0.01 -16.49
C PHE A 150 11.95 1.38 -16.50
N MET A 151 12.51 2.30 -15.70
CA MET A 151 12.22 3.73 -15.81
C MET A 151 12.67 4.28 -17.18
N SER A 152 11.76 4.98 -17.86
CA SER A 152 12.03 5.61 -19.15
C SER A 152 13.14 6.67 -19.05
N LYS A 153 13.84 6.95 -20.16
CA LYS A 153 14.87 8.01 -20.21
C LYS A 153 14.27 9.39 -19.88
N LYS A 154 13.03 9.64 -20.31
CA LYS A 154 12.30 10.89 -20.05
C LYS A 154 11.99 11.03 -18.56
N MET A 155 11.38 10.01 -17.95
CA MET A 155 11.08 10.00 -16.51
C MET A 155 12.35 10.21 -15.67
N ARG A 156 13.43 9.50 -15.98
CA ARG A 156 14.73 9.68 -15.28
C ARG A 156 15.25 11.10 -15.37
N LYS A 157 15.14 11.75 -16.53
CA LYS A 157 15.54 13.15 -16.71
C LYS A 157 14.65 14.08 -15.88
N THR A 158 13.35 13.81 -15.81
CA THR A 158 12.40 14.57 -14.98
C THR A 158 12.72 14.44 -13.50
N VAL A 159 12.87 13.22 -12.97
CA VAL A 159 13.23 12.98 -11.56
C VAL A 159 14.59 13.60 -11.21
N ARG A 160 15.58 13.54 -12.11
CA ARG A 160 16.85 14.25 -11.91
C ARG A 160 16.69 15.76 -11.79
N LYS A 161 15.81 16.37 -12.59
CA LYS A 161 15.54 17.82 -12.48
C LYS A 161 14.79 18.13 -11.20
N LEU A 162 13.81 17.30 -10.83
CA LEU A 162 13.06 17.40 -9.58
C LEU A 162 13.98 17.39 -8.36
N ALA A 163 14.96 16.48 -8.32
CA ALA A 163 15.93 16.37 -7.23
C ALA A 163 16.86 17.58 -7.08
N LYS A 164 17.00 18.42 -8.12
CA LYS A 164 17.71 19.70 -8.02
C LYS A 164 16.85 20.80 -7.40
N CYS A 165 15.53 20.64 -7.46
CA CYS A 165 14.55 21.60 -6.95
C CYS A 165 14.10 21.27 -5.54
N PHE A 166 13.99 19.97 -5.21
CA PHE A 166 13.40 19.48 -3.96
C PHE A 166 14.17 18.25 -3.47
N PRO A 167 14.39 18.10 -2.13
CA PRO A 167 14.81 16.83 -1.56
C PRO A 167 13.86 15.71 -2.01
N THR A 168 14.43 14.63 -2.56
CA THR A 168 13.64 13.58 -3.22
C THR A 168 14.12 12.19 -2.76
N ALA A 169 13.17 11.33 -2.41
CA ALA A 169 13.39 9.94 -2.03
C ALA A 169 12.59 8.97 -2.91
N ILE A 170 13.21 7.85 -3.27
CA ILE A 170 12.52 6.69 -3.86
C ILE A 170 12.17 5.72 -2.73
N VAL A 171 10.89 5.33 -2.61
CA VAL A 171 10.40 4.42 -1.57
C VAL A 171 9.76 3.19 -2.21
N SER A 172 10.47 2.06 -2.23
CA SER A 172 10.09 0.87 -2.98
C SER A 172 10.06 -0.40 -2.14
N GLY A 173 9.21 -1.36 -2.54
CA GLY A 173 9.24 -2.73 -2.00
C GLY A 173 10.47 -3.54 -2.44
N ARG A 174 11.10 -3.14 -3.56
CA ARG A 174 12.32 -3.79 -4.08
C ARG A 174 13.51 -3.54 -3.16
N CYS A 175 14.50 -4.42 -3.17
CA CYS A 175 15.77 -4.10 -2.52
C CYS A 175 16.41 -2.83 -3.11
N ARG A 176 17.12 -2.10 -2.24
CA ARG A 176 17.72 -0.80 -2.56
C ARG A 176 18.60 -0.86 -3.79
N ASP A 177 19.45 -1.88 -3.91
CA ASP A 177 20.39 -2.02 -5.03
C ASP A 177 19.67 -2.25 -6.36
N LYS A 178 18.55 -2.98 -6.35
CA LYS A 178 17.77 -3.25 -7.56
C LYS A 178 17.03 -2.00 -8.05
N VAL A 179 16.33 -1.29 -7.16
CA VAL A 179 15.68 -0.03 -7.54
C VAL A 179 16.70 1.02 -7.97
N TYR A 180 17.87 1.08 -7.31
CA TYR A 180 18.96 1.95 -7.74
C TYR A 180 19.46 1.60 -9.16
N LYS A 181 19.62 0.32 -9.50
CA LYS A 181 20.01 -0.10 -10.87
C LYS A 181 19.00 0.34 -11.93
N PHE A 182 17.73 0.46 -11.60
CA PHE A 182 16.74 1.00 -12.52
C PHE A 182 16.81 2.53 -12.63
N VAL A 183 16.81 3.24 -11.48
CA VAL A 183 16.75 4.71 -11.42
C VAL A 183 18.08 5.37 -11.82
N LYS A 184 19.21 4.88 -11.32
CA LYS A 184 20.59 5.37 -11.53
C LYS A 184 20.75 6.89 -11.33
N LEU A 185 20.24 7.38 -10.21
CA LEU A 185 20.41 8.77 -9.74
C LEU A 185 21.05 8.73 -8.35
N ALA A 186 22.30 9.16 -8.23
CA ALA A 186 23.06 9.09 -6.98
C ALA A 186 22.71 10.21 -5.99
N GLU A 187 22.02 11.24 -6.48
CA GLU A 187 21.57 12.41 -5.73
C GLU A 187 20.28 12.17 -4.92
N LEU A 188 19.65 11.00 -5.03
CA LEU A 188 18.40 10.67 -4.33
C LEU A 188 18.64 9.89 -3.05
N TYR A 189 17.67 9.97 -2.14
CA TYR A 189 17.50 8.98 -1.09
C TYR A 189 16.82 7.73 -1.66
N TYR A 190 17.20 6.56 -1.15
CA TYR A 190 16.57 5.28 -1.51
C TYR A 190 16.17 4.53 -0.27
N ALA A 191 14.87 4.26 -0.14
CA ALA A 191 14.27 3.39 0.85
C ALA A 191 13.81 2.10 0.13
N GLY A 192 14.65 1.07 0.19
CA GLY A 192 14.32 -0.26 -0.34
C GLY A 192 13.64 -1.14 0.70
N SER A 193 13.13 -2.29 0.25
CA SER A 193 12.53 -3.33 1.11
C SER A 193 11.39 -2.79 1.96
N HIS A 194 10.52 -1.96 1.38
CA HIS A 194 9.45 -1.21 2.06
C HIS A 194 9.97 -0.29 3.17
N GLY A 195 11.17 0.26 3.00
CA GLY A 195 11.80 1.16 3.95
C GLY A 195 12.67 0.51 5.02
N LEU A 196 12.94 -0.80 4.91
CA LEU A 196 13.86 -1.51 5.82
C LEU A 196 15.34 -1.33 5.43
N ASP A 197 15.62 -0.78 4.25
CA ASP A 197 16.99 -0.43 3.81
C ASP A 197 17.03 0.98 3.24
N ILE A 198 17.33 1.96 4.08
CA ILE A 198 17.37 3.37 3.68
C ILE A 198 18.82 3.83 3.52
N LYS A 199 19.13 4.50 2.41
CA LYS A 199 20.40 5.20 2.18
C LYS A 199 20.15 6.60 1.64
N GLY A 200 20.88 7.57 2.16
CA GLY A 200 21.01 8.90 1.56
C GLY A 200 22.00 8.95 0.39
N PRO A 201 22.03 10.07 -0.34
CA PRO A 201 23.02 10.29 -1.39
C PRO A 201 24.45 10.30 -0.83
N GLU A 202 25.39 9.79 -1.61
CA GLU A 202 26.82 9.81 -1.23
C GLU A 202 27.36 11.25 -1.28
N LYS A 203 28.02 11.69 -0.21
CA LYS A 203 28.65 13.02 -0.16
C LYS A 203 29.73 13.13 -1.23
N ARG A 204 29.67 14.18 -2.05
CA ARG A 204 30.70 14.49 -3.08
C ARG A 204 31.95 15.19 -2.53
N SER A 205 32.03 15.50 -1.22
CA SER A 205 33.14 16.25 -0.61
C SER A 205 33.78 15.50 0.57
N LYS A 206 35.12 15.54 0.63
CA LYS A 206 35.97 15.06 1.74
C LYS A 206 36.07 16.05 2.92
N SER A 207 35.24 17.09 2.98
CA SER A 207 35.22 17.99 4.14
C SER A 207 34.55 17.30 5.34
N LYS A 208 35.34 17.03 6.38
CA LYS A 208 35.02 16.29 7.60
C LYS A 208 34.06 17.02 8.58
N SER A 209 33.26 17.97 8.13
CA SER A 209 32.30 18.67 8.99
C SER A 209 30.87 18.49 8.47
N ASP A 210 30.10 17.79 9.31
CA ASP A 210 28.64 17.82 9.49
C ASP A 210 27.78 16.91 8.58
N GLY A 211 27.40 15.77 9.17
CA GLY A 211 26.37 14.82 8.72
C GLY A 211 26.90 13.42 8.42
N GLU A 212 26.53 12.43 9.22
CA GLU A 212 26.76 11.02 8.91
C GLU A 212 26.01 10.64 7.62
N SER A 213 26.58 9.76 6.80
CA SER A 213 25.85 9.25 5.63
C SER A 213 24.62 8.48 6.13
N VAL A 214 23.41 8.95 5.81
CA VAL A 214 22.17 8.31 6.24
C VAL A 214 22.17 6.85 5.77
N LEU A 215 22.28 5.91 6.71
CA LEU A 215 22.10 4.47 6.51
C LEU A 215 21.22 3.98 7.65
N PHE A 216 20.10 3.34 7.31
CA PHE A 216 19.16 2.85 8.31
C PHE A 216 18.60 1.49 7.93
N GLN A 217 18.80 0.52 8.82
CA GLN A 217 18.49 -0.90 8.62
C GLN A 217 17.94 -1.52 9.92
N PRO A 218 16.68 -1.22 10.29
CA PRO A 218 16.12 -1.57 11.60
C PRO A 218 15.91 -3.08 11.76
N ALA A 219 15.93 -3.84 10.66
CA ALA A 219 15.72 -5.28 10.64
C ALA A 219 17.02 -6.08 10.41
N SER A 220 18.20 -5.51 10.70
CA SER A 220 19.49 -6.16 10.45
C SER A 220 19.63 -7.53 11.13
N GLU A 221 19.04 -7.71 12.31
CA GLU A 221 19.02 -8.98 13.03
C GLU A 221 18.27 -10.11 12.30
N PHE A 222 17.41 -9.78 11.34
CA PHE A 222 16.62 -10.76 10.58
C PHE A 222 17.35 -11.29 9.35
N LEU A 223 18.46 -10.68 8.91
CA LEU A 223 19.14 -11.05 7.66
C LEU A 223 19.51 -12.54 7.59
N PRO A 224 20.09 -13.18 8.63
CA PRO A 224 20.39 -14.61 8.58
C PRO A 224 19.13 -15.48 8.39
N MET A 225 18.03 -15.13 9.06
CA MET A 225 16.74 -15.82 8.93
C MET A 225 16.14 -15.64 7.53
N ILE A 226 16.22 -14.43 6.96
CA ILE A 226 15.72 -14.16 5.62
C ILE A 226 16.50 -14.97 4.58
N ASP A 227 17.82 -15.07 4.70
CA ASP A 227 18.65 -15.86 3.79
C ASP A 227 18.39 -17.37 3.91
N GLU A 228 18.13 -17.86 5.13
CA GLU A 228 17.71 -19.25 5.35
C GLU A 228 16.36 -19.55 4.69
N VAL A 229 15.34 -18.73 4.97
CA VAL A 229 13.99 -18.88 4.42
C VAL A 229 14.01 -18.75 2.90
N TYR A 230 14.85 -17.88 2.34
CA TYR A 230 15.03 -17.76 0.89
C TYR A 230 15.43 -19.09 0.26
N LYS A 231 16.46 -19.76 0.80
CA LYS A 231 16.92 -21.07 0.29
C LYS A 231 15.81 -22.11 0.37
N GLN A 232 15.11 -22.18 1.52
CA GLN A 232 13.99 -23.11 1.69
C GLN A 232 12.85 -22.84 0.70
N LEU A 233 12.49 -21.58 0.47
CA LEU A 233 11.44 -21.21 -0.49
C LEU A 233 11.85 -21.55 -1.93
N VAL A 234 13.11 -21.29 -2.32
CA VAL A 234 13.62 -21.69 -3.64
C VAL A 234 13.49 -23.20 -3.83
N ASP A 235 13.94 -23.98 -2.84
CA ASP A 235 13.88 -25.45 -2.90
C ASP A 235 12.45 -25.98 -2.91
N THR A 236 11.56 -25.39 -2.13
CA THR A 236 10.15 -25.81 -2.00
C THR A 236 9.36 -25.48 -3.27
N THR A 237 9.63 -24.34 -3.90
CA THR A 237 8.85 -23.85 -5.05
C THR A 237 9.39 -24.31 -6.40
N LYS A 238 10.56 -24.98 -6.45
CA LYS A 238 11.21 -25.43 -7.69
C LYS A 238 10.35 -26.33 -8.58
N SER A 239 9.41 -27.10 -7.99
CA SER A 239 8.50 -28.00 -8.70
C SER A 239 7.25 -27.30 -9.25
N THR A 240 7.10 -26.00 -9.03
CA THR A 240 5.96 -25.20 -9.49
C THR A 240 6.38 -24.33 -10.68
N PRO A 241 6.12 -24.75 -11.93
CA PRO A 241 6.52 -23.98 -13.12
C PRO A 241 5.96 -22.56 -13.09
N GLY A 242 6.83 -21.59 -13.38
CA GLY A 242 6.50 -20.16 -13.40
C GLY A 242 6.59 -19.45 -12.04
N ALA A 243 6.79 -20.18 -10.93
CA ALA A 243 7.05 -19.57 -9.63
C ALA A 243 8.48 -19.03 -9.59
N LYS A 244 8.66 -17.83 -9.02
CA LYS A 244 9.99 -17.22 -8.85
C LYS A 244 10.11 -16.62 -7.46
N VAL A 245 11.16 -17.02 -6.72
CA VAL A 245 11.50 -16.44 -5.42
C VAL A 245 12.54 -15.35 -5.62
N GLU A 246 12.27 -14.17 -5.11
CA GLU A 246 13.15 -13.00 -5.15
C GLU A 246 13.57 -12.63 -3.72
N ASN A 247 14.89 -12.45 -3.53
CA ASN A 247 15.45 -11.92 -2.29
C ASN A 247 15.56 -10.39 -2.38
N ASN A 248 14.72 -9.70 -1.62
CA ASN A 248 14.68 -8.24 -1.49
C ASN A 248 15.46 -7.77 -0.23
N LYS A 249 16.52 -8.49 0.16
CA LYS A 249 17.41 -8.24 1.31
C LYS A 249 16.75 -8.42 2.68
N PHE A 250 15.76 -7.59 3.01
CA PHE A 250 14.99 -7.72 4.25
C PHE A 250 13.64 -8.39 4.06
N CYS A 251 13.21 -8.57 2.81
CA CYS A 251 11.94 -9.18 2.45
C CYS A 251 12.18 -10.24 1.39
N LEU A 252 11.26 -11.20 1.27
CA LEU A 252 11.24 -12.16 0.16
C LEU A 252 9.93 -12.03 -0.60
N SER A 253 9.98 -12.29 -1.90
CA SER A 253 8.79 -12.25 -2.77
C SER A 253 8.69 -13.56 -3.55
N VAL A 254 7.56 -14.24 -3.45
CA VAL A 254 7.22 -15.40 -4.28
C VAL A 254 6.24 -14.94 -5.34
N HIS A 255 6.74 -14.72 -6.54
CA HIS A 255 5.96 -14.32 -7.71
C HIS A 255 5.25 -15.52 -8.28
N PHE A 256 3.95 -15.37 -8.54
CA PHE A 256 3.11 -16.43 -9.11
C PHE A 256 2.32 -15.97 -10.33
N ARG A 257 2.70 -14.83 -10.91
CA ARG A 257 2.07 -14.28 -12.12
C ARG A 257 2.12 -15.24 -13.31
N CYS A 258 3.21 -15.98 -13.45
CA CYS A 258 3.44 -16.93 -14.54
C CYS A 258 3.09 -18.37 -14.14
N VAL A 259 2.49 -18.58 -12.97
CA VAL A 259 2.05 -19.90 -12.48
C VAL A 259 0.63 -20.14 -12.98
N ASP A 260 0.35 -21.37 -13.44
CA ASP A 260 -1.01 -21.82 -13.74
C ASP A 260 -1.93 -21.56 -12.53
N GLU A 261 -3.06 -20.89 -12.76
CA GLU A 261 -4.01 -20.50 -11.73
C GLU A 261 -4.47 -21.68 -10.86
N LYS A 262 -4.57 -22.88 -11.44
CA LYS A 262 -4.94 -24.11 -10.71
C LYS A 262 -3.93 -24.47 -9.62
N LYS A 263 -2.67 -24.01 -9.74
CA LYS A 263 -1.58 -24.26 -8.79
C LYS A 263 -1.36 -23.13 -7.79
N TRP A 264 -2.09 -22.02 -7.86
CA TRP A 264 -1.90 -20.89 -6.93
C TRP A 264 -2.13 -21.29 -5.48
N SER A 265 -3.20 -22.04 -5.21
CA SER A 265 -3.53 -22.57 -3.88
C SER A 265 -2.42 -23.46 -3.33
N GLU A 266 -1.92 -24.39 -4.14
CA GLU A 266 -0.85 -25.32 -3.77
C GLU A 266 0.44 -24.56 -3.42
N LEU A 267 0.83 -23.60 -4.27
CA LEU A 267 2.00 -22.75 -4.03
C LEU A 267 1.85 -21.93 -2.74
N ALA A 268 0.64 -21.39 -2.47
CA ALA A 268 0.34 -20.71 -1.22
C ALA A 268 0.61 -21.58 0.00
N GLN A 269 0.16 -22.84 -0.07
CA GLN A 269 0.27 -23.79 1.02
C GLN A 269 1.72 -24.21 1.24
N GLN A 270 2.48 -24.39 0.17
CA GLN A 270 3.94 -24.59 0.20
C GLN A 270 4.63 -23.44 0.95
N VAL A 271 4.40 -22.19 0.52
CA VAL A 271 4.99 -20.99 1.16
C VAL A 271 4.57 -20.88 2.63
N ARG A 272 3.28 -21.06 2.94
CA ARG A 272 2.78 -21.03 4.32
C ARG A 272 3.39 -22.12 5.19
N SER A 273 3.69 -23.29 4.62
CA SER A 273 4.28 -24.41 5.37
C SER A 273 5.71 -24.12 5.80
N VAL A 274 6.52 -23.53 4.90
CA VAL A 274 7.86 -23.02 5.25
C VAL A 274 7.76 -22.03 6.41
N LEU A 275 6.83 -21.06 6.34
CA LEU A 275 6.72 -20.01 7.35
C LEU A 275 6.20 -20.46 8.73
N LYS A 276 5.71 -21.70 8.89
CA LYS A 276 5.26 -22.21 10.21
C LYS A 276 6.39 -22.22 11.23
N GLU A 277 7.62 -22.42 10.78
CA GLU A 277 8.82 -22.48 11.62
C GLU A 277 9.38 -21.08 11.93
N TYR A 278 8.83 -20.03 11.30
CA TYR A 278 9.34 -18.66 11.37
C TYR A 278 8.26 -17.67 11.84
N PRO A 279 7.81 -17.73 13.11
CA PRO A 279 6.73 -16.88 13.63
C PRO A 279 7.09 -15.37 13.65
N LYS A 280 8.38 -15.04 13.54
CA LYS A 280 8.86 -13.65 13.43
C LYS A 280 8.75 -13.09 12.01
N LEU A 281 8.24 -13.86 11.04
CA LEU A 281 7.95 -13.41 9.70
C LEU A 281 6.43 -13.41 9.46
N ARG A 282 5.96 -12.46 8.66
CA ARG A 282 4.56 -12.36 8.21
C ARG A 282 4.47 -12.56 6.71
N LEU A 283 3.41 -13.23 6.28
CA LEU A 283 3.02 -13.40 4.89
C LEU A 283 1.96 -12.35 4.52
N THR A 284 2.27 -11.47 3.60
CA THR A 284 1.33 -10.53 2.97
C THR A 284 1.15 -10.88 1.50
N GLN A 285 0.10 -10.32 0.89
CA GLN A 285 -0.23 -10.55 -0.51
C GLN A 285 -0.24 -9.21 -1.24
N GLY A 286 0.47 -9.18 -2.36
CA GLY A 286 0.42 -8.09 -3.34
C GLY A 286 -0.15 -8.56 -4.69
N ARG A 287 0.06 -7.77 -5.74
CA ARG A 287 -0.46 -8.05 -7.10
C ARG A 287 0.28 -9.21 -7.76
N LYS A 288 -0.29 -10.42 -7.61
CA LYS A 288 0.29 -11.69 -8.09
C LYS A 288 1.66 -12.03 -7.48
N VAL A 289 1.84 -11.64 -6.21
CA VAL A 289 3.05 -11.90 -5.41
C VAL A 289 2.68 -12.18 -3.95
N LEU A 290 3.38 -13.14 -3.34
CA LEU A 290 3.38 -13.35 -1.90
C LEU A 290 4.63 -12.74 -1.30
N GLU A 291 4.47 -11.91 -0.28
CA GLU A 291 5.56 -11.18 0.32
C GLU A 291 5.78 -11.64 1.75
N ILE A 292 7.02 -11.95 2.07
CA ILE A 292 7.46 -12.39 3.38
C ILE A 292 8.28 -11.26 3.97
N ARG A 293 7.88 -10.76 5.13
CA ARG A 293 8.53 -9.62 5.79
C ARG A 293 8.75 -9.90 7.28
N PRO A 294 9.78 -9.33 7.91
CA PRO A 294 9.92 -9.29 9.36
C PRO A 294 8.67 -8.72 10.04
N THR A 295 8.26 -9.33 11.14
CA THR A 295 7.19 -8.84 12.00
C THR A 295 7.73 -7.75 12.92
N ILE A 296 8.00 -6.58 12.32
CA ILE A 296 8.36 -5.37 13.04
C ILE A 296 7.35 -4.26 12.73
N LYS A 297 7.21 -3.30 13.64
CA LYS A 297 6.32 -2.13 13.47
C LYS A 297 6.97 -1.10 12.53
N TRP A 298 7.10 -1.48 11.27
CA TRP A 298 7.70 -0.66 10.22
C TRP A 298 6.94 -0.84 8.90
N ASP A 299 6.72 0.27 8.21
CA ASP A 299 6.01 0.40 6.94
C ASP A 299 6.53 1.63 6.16
N LYS A 300 5.95 1.89 4.97
CA LYS A 300 6.37 3.03 4.13
C LYS A 300 6.05 4.38 4.79
N GLY A 301 5.03 4.44 5.66
CA GLY A 301 4.72 5.63 6.46
C GLY A 301 5.83 5.93 7.48
N LYS A 302 6.32 4.91 8.19
CA LYS A 302 7.49 5.04 9.08
C LYS A 302 8.77 5.41 8.33
N ALA A 303 8.95 4.88 7.12
CA ALA A 303 10.07 5.27 6.26
C ALA A 303 9.99 6.76 5.87
N LEU A 304 8.80 7.28 5.55
CA LEU A 304 8.59 8.70 5.28
C LEU A 304 8.92 9.57 6.50
N GLU A 305 8.46 9.19 7.70
CA GLU A 305 8.77 9.92 8.94
C GLU A 305 10.27 9.97 9.20
N PHE A 306 10.95 8.83 9.10
CA PHE A 306 12.41 8.74 9.26
C PHE A 306 13.16 9.60 8.25
N LEU A 307 12.72 9.62 6.99
CA LEU A 307 13.36 10.43 5.96
C LEU A 307 13.14 11.93 6.20
N LEU A 308 11.95 12.34 6.64
CA LEU A 308 11.71 13.73 7.05
C LEU A 308 12.62 14.13 8.22
N GLU A 309 12.74 13.28 9.23
CA GLU A 309 13.65 13.49 10.36
C GLU A 309 15.10 13.60 9.91
N SER A 310 15.56 12.67 9.07
CA SER A 310 16.93 12.66 8.51
C SER A 310 17.25 13.90 7.67
N LEU A 311 16.24 14.52 7.07
CA LEU A 311 16.35 15.77 6.32
C LEU A 311 16.27 17.02 7.20
N GLY A 312 16.13 16.87 8.53
CA GLY A 312 16.01 17.97 9.48
C GLY A 312 14.60 18.54 9.62
N PHE A 313 13.59 17.85 9.10
CA PHE A 313 12.19 18.32 9.08
C PHE A 313 11.30 17.68 10.16
N ALA A 314 11.86 16.96 11.14
CA ALA A 314 11.08 16.26 12.19
C ALA A 314 10.04 17.17 12.87
N ASN A 315 10.43 18.40 13.20
CA ASN A 315 9.64 19.38 13.95
C ASN A 315 9.32 20.64 13.14
N CYS A 316 9.49 20.62 11.81
CA CYS A 316 9.23 21.78 10.98
C CYS A 316 7.75 21.90 10.65
N THR A 317 7.13 23.04 10.99
CA THR A 317 5.77 23.37 10.54
C THR A 317 5.71 23.72 9.06
N ASP A 318 6.84 24.20 8.52
CA ASP A 318 6.94 24.76 7.17
C ASP A 318 7.48 23.71 6.18
N VAL A 319 7.14 22.43 6.37
CA VAL A 319 7.43 21.35 5.42
C VAL A 319 6.15 20.92 4.70
N PHE A 320 6.28 20.57 3.42
CA PHE A 320 5.18 20.15 2.58
C PHE A 320 5.53 18.84 1.85
N PRO A 321 5.44 17.69 2.54
CA PRO A 321 5.76 16.41 1.95
C PRO A 321 4.72 15.97 0.91
N VAL A 322 5.17 15.53 -0.25
CA VAL A 322 4.30 14.98 -1.29
C VAL A 322 4.71 13.54 -1.55
N TYR A 323 3.80 12.60 -1.31
CA TYR A 323 4.01 11.19 -1.60
C TYR A 323 3.19 10.77 -2.82
N ILE A 324 3.79 10.08 -3.79
CA ILE A 324 3.11 9.52 -4.96
C ILE A 324 3.31 8.00 -4.98
N GLY A 325 2.22 7.24 -5.04
CA GLY A 325 2.27 5.76 -5.04
C GLY A 325 1.02 5.10 -5.60
N ASP A 326 1.12 3.84 -6.02
CA ASP A 326 0.05 3.13 -6.75
C ASP A 326 -0.61 1.99 -5.96
N ASP A 327 0.04 1.50 -4.90
CA ASP A 327 -0.34 0.23 -4.27
C ASP A 327 -0.69 0.36 -2.79
N ARG A 328 -1.28 -0.70 -2.25
CA ARG A 328 -1.79 -0.74 -0.88
C ARG A 328 -0.74 -0.34 0.17
N THR A 329 0.54 -0.61 -0.07
CA THR A 329 1.60 -0.24 0.88
C THR A 329 1.88 1.26 0.93
N ASP A 330 1.45 2.02 -0.06
CA ASP A 330 1.58 3.48 -0.10
C ASP A 330 0.51 4.17 0.75
N GLU A 331 -0.61 3.48 1.02
CA GLU A 331 -1.64 3.94 1.97
C GLU A 331 -1.07 4.21 3.35
N ASP A 332 -0.05 3.45 3.79
CA ASP A 332 0.63 3.68 5.05
C ASP A 332 1.26 5.08 5.07
N ALA A 333 1.84 5.54 3.96
CA ALA A 333 2.41 6.88 3.83
C ALA A 333 1.33 7.96 3.67
N PHE A 334 0.30 7.71 2.87
CA PHE A 334 -0.82 8.64 2.70
C PHE A 334 -1.54 8.94 4.02
N LYS A 335 -1.76 7.89 4.84
CA LYS A 335 -2.37 8.03 6.16
C LYS A 335 -1.53 8.91 7.08
N ILE A 336 -0.21 8.71 7.13
CA ILE A 336 0.69 9.58 7.90
C ILE A 336 0.56 11.04 7.45
N LEU A 337 0.54 11.32 6.14
CA LEU A 337 0.41 12.68 5.64
C LEU A 337 -0.94 13.32 5.99
N ARG A 338 -2.03 12.57 5.86
CA ARG A 338 -3.37 13.01 6.26
C ARG A 338 -3.44 13.32 7.74
N ASP A 339 -2.95 12.41 8.58
CA ASP A 339 -3.02 12.53 10.04
C ASP A 339 -2.13 13.68 10.57
N ARG A 340 -1.01 13.98 9.88
CA ARG A 340 -0.15 15.13 10.17
C ARG A 340 -0.76 16.48 9.75
N GLY A 341 -1.72 16.49 8.81
CA GLY A 341 -2.27 17.71 8.23
C GLY A 341 -1.26 18.56 7.43
N GLN A 342 -0.11 17.96 7.06
CA GLN A 342 0.96 18.61 6.31
C GLN A 342 1.28 17.81 5.05
N GLY A 343 1.25 18.47 3.90
CA GLY A 343 1.48 17.82 2.62
C GLY A 343 0.30 16.93 2.21
N PHE A 344 0.52 16.03 1.25
CA PHE A 344 -0.53 15.13 0.77
C PHE A 344 0.01 13.89 0.06
N GLY A 345 -0.84 12.87 -0.01
CA GLY A 345 -0.68 11.70 -0.87
C GLY A 345 -1.34 11.90 -2.23
N ILE A 346 -0.74 11.33 -3.27
CA ILE A 346 -1.31 11.17 -4.62
C ILE A 346 -1.36 9.69 -4.97
N LEU A 347 -2.55 9.14 -5.16
CA LEU A 347 -2.74 7.77 -5.64
C LEU A 347 -2.54 7.69 -7.15
N VAL A 348 -1.77 6.72 -7.63
CA VAL A 348 -1.67 6.38 -9.05
C VAL A 348 -2.61 5.21 -9.38
N SER A 349 -3.70 5.48 -10.08
CA SER A 349 -4.68 4.46 -10.45
C SER A 349 -5.61 4.91 -11.58
N LYS A 350 -5.78 4.05 -12.59
CA LYS A 350 -6.78 4.23 -13.67
C LYS A 350 -8.22 4.10 -13.20
N PHE A 351 -8.41 3.46 -12.05
CA PHE A 351 -9.72 3.13 -11.52
C PHE A 351 -9.87 3.73 -10.12
N PRO A 352 -11.07 4.18 -9.75
CA PRO A 352 -11.37 4.60 -8.39
C PRO A 352 -11.01 3.52 -7.37
N LYS A 353 -10.40 3.92 -6.26
CA LYS A 353 -10.06 3.04 -5.14
C LYS A 353 -10.29 3.81 -3.85
N GLU A 354 -10.66 3.10 -2.79
CA GLU A 354 -10.59 3.65 -1.45
C GLU A 354 -9.12 3.97 -1.12
N THR A 355 -8.86 5.21 -0.75
CA THR A 355 -7.50 5.68 -0.44
C THR A 355 -7.51 6.83 0.56
N SER A 356 -6.43 6.94 1.31
CA SER A 356 -6.11 8.09 2.17
C SER A 356 -5.44 9.24 1.41
N ALA A 357 -5.13 9.06 0.12
CA ALA A 357 -4.58 10.11 -0.74
C ALA A 357 -5.58 11.26 -0.93
N SER A 358 -5.06 12.47 -1.09
CA SER A 358 -5.88 13.67 -1.33
C SER A 358 -6.21 13.84 -2.81
N TYR A 359 -5.33 13.36 -3.68
CA TYR A 359 -5.44 13.51 -5.13
C TYR A 359 -5.16 12.18 -5.83
N SER A 360 -5.48 12.12 -7.12
CA SER A 360 -5.13 10.98 -7.98
C SER A 360 -4.41 11.41 -9.25
N LEU A 361 -3.67 10.46 -9.83
CA LEU A 361 -3.16 10.46 -11.20
C LEU A 361 -3.47 9.10 -11.81
N GLN A 362 -3.67 9.01 -13.12
CA GLN A 362 -4.15 7.78 -13.74
C GLN A 362 -3.04 6.74 -13.95
N GLU A 363 -1.85 7.18 -14.36
CA GLU A 363 -0.76 6.29 -14.77
C GLU A 363 0.62 6.97 -14.71
N PRO A 364 1.74 6.23 -14.87
CA PRO A 364 3.09 6.78 -14.77
C PRO A 364 3.40 7.98 -15.69
N ASP A 365 2.70 8.11 -16.82
CA ASP A 365 2.89 9.25 -17.72
C ASP A 365 2.32 10.55 -17.10
N GLU A 366 1.16 10.48 -16.43
CA GLU A 366 0.63 11.64 -15.69
C GLU A 366 1.50 12.00 -14.47
N VAL A 367 2.12 11.00 -13.83
CA VAL A 367 3.15 11.24 -12.80
C VAL A 367 4.30 12.06 -13.38
N MET A 368 4.81 11.67 -14.56
CA MET A 368 5.87 12.41 -15.23
C MET A 368 5.47 13.86 -15.53
N ASP A 369 4.24 14.08 -15.97
CA ASP A 369 3.69 15.39 -16.30
C ASP A 369 3.56 16.28 -15.07
N PHE A 370 3.04 15.73 -13.97
CA PHE A 370 2.94 16.43 -12.69
C PHE A 370 4.32 16.84 -12.17
N LEU A 371 5.28 15.91 -12.16
CA LEU A 371 6.66 16.19 -11.73
C LEU A 371 7.35 17.22 -12.63
N ARG A 372 7.09 17.19 -13.95
CA ARG A 372 7.62 18.19 -14.89
C ARG A 372 7.06 19.58 -14.58
N ARG A 373 5.75 19.70 -14.35
CA ARG A 373 5.10 20.97 -14.03
C ARG A 373 5.61 21.54 -12.69
N LEU A 374 5.86 20.70 -11.68
CA LEU A 374 6.52 21.10 -10.43
C LEU A 374 7.92 21.70 -10.66
N VAL A 375 8.72 21.06 -11.51
CA VAL A 375 10.07 21.55 -11.87
C VAL A 375 9.99 22.91 -12.57
N GLU A 376 9.10 23.04 -13.56
CA GLU A 376 8.92 24.27 -14.33
C GLU A 376 8.47 25.42 -13.43
N TRP A 377 7.47 25.18 -12.57
CA TRP A 377 7.00 26.14 -11.58
C TRP A 377 8.14 26.63 -10.67
N LYS A 378 8.96 25.70 -10.12
CA LYS A 378 10.05 26.08 -9.21
C LYS A 378 11.13 26.89 -9.93
N GLN A 379 11.45 26.54 -11.18
CA GLN A 379 12.45 27.25 -11.98
C GLN A 379 12.00 28.67 -12.32
N LEU A 380 10.75 28.87 -12.71
CA LEU A 380 10.18 30.19 -12.94
C LEU A 380 10.16 31.04 -11.65
N SER A 381 9.78 30.43 -10.53
CA SER A 381 9.78 31.09 -9.23
C SER A 381 11.18 31.60 -8.83
N LEU A 382 12.22 30.80 -9.07
CA LEU A 382 13.61 31.20 -8.79
C LEU A 382 14.09 32.31 -9.74
N GLN A 383 13.71 32.26 -11.02
CA GLN A 383 14.07 33.31 -11.98
C GLN A 383 13.43 34.65 -11.63
N ALA A 384 12.16 34.65 -11.21
CA ALA A 384 11.47 35.85 -10.75
C ALA A 384 12.16 36.45 -9.51
N GLN A 385 12.57 35.61 -8.56
CA GLN A 385 13.33 36.05 -7.38
C GLN A 385 14.71 36.62 -7.71
N SER A 386 15.39 36.11 -8.73
CA SER A 386 16.71 36.62 -9.14
C SER A 386 16.67 37.97 -9.89
N ARG A 387 15.48 38.41 -10.31
CA ARG A 387 15.26 39.65 -11.07
C ARG A 387 14.76 40.81 -10.19
N MET A 388 14.36 40.51 -8.95
CA MET A 388 14.08 41.49 -7.90
C MET A 388 15.36 41.72 -7.10
#